data_AF-G8JSS2-F1
#
_entry.id   AF-G8JSS2-F1
#
_cell.length_a   1.000
_cell.length_b   1.000
_cell.length_c   1.000
_cell.angle_alpha   90.00
_cell.angle_beta   90.00
_cell.angle_gamma   90.00
#
_symmetry.space_group_name_H-M   'P 1'
#
loop_
_entity.id
_entity.type
_entity.pdbx_description
1 polymer ?
#
loop_
_entity_poly.entity_id
_entity_poly.type
_entity_poly.pdbx_seq_one_letter_code
_entity_poly.pdbx_strand_id
1 'polypeptide(L)'
;MKKQEQDQLFHLIVQHLLDSLQLIWTMSKLCFYLESLPKQDGVDVINNKDKDQLLQWVDNFKLHLHDKVAESQLDRCRDFVDKTMLPGICAIKDKMQAQLQHSKEIILVNQLSNCFNGFIHTLQFIRKLPIGNSQASYEIPSEQWKVLLQEQDQMNSNWKLQLNKFSLLSAQLVASNGAAKEQMSQFYDHVYKKCKEVGSNQEDPERPERLIF
;
A
#
# COMPACT_ATOMS: atom_id res chain seq x y z
N MET A 1 21.02 17.35 -9.28
CA MET A 1 20.79 15.90 -9.15
C MET A 1 21.22 15.22 -10.43
N LYS A 2 21.98 14.13 -10.35
CA LYS A 2 22.42 13.35 -11.52
C LYS A 2 21.23 12.57 -12.10
N LYS A 3 21.29 12.21 -13.39
CA LYS A 3 20.22 11.45 -14.07
C LYS A 3 19.85 10.15 -13.33
N GLN A 4 20.84 9.40 -12.85
CA GLN A 4 20.61 8.15 -12.12
C GLN A 4 19.82 8.36 -10.80
N GLU A 5 20.07 9.45 -10.08
CA GLU A 5 19.36 9.81 -8.85
C GLU A 5 17.91 10.24 -9.16
N GLN A 6 17.68 10.88 -10.31
CA GLN A 6 16.34 11.19 -10.81
C GLN A 6 15.55 9.93 -11.16
N ASP A 7 16.17 8.99 -11.87
CA ASP A 7 15.52 7.73 -12.24
C ASP A 7 15.15 6.90 -11.00
N GLN A 8 16.02 6.86 -9.98
CA GLN A 8 15.74 6.22 -8.68
C GLN A 8 14.59 6.91 -7.92
N LEU A 9 14.60 8.24 -7.88
CA LEU A 9 13.51 9.00 -7.27
C LEU A 9 12.16 8.73 -7.97
N PHE A 10 12.14 8.68 -9.30
CA PHE A 10 10.93 8.35 -10.06
C PHE A 10 10.45 6.94 -9.77
N HIS A 11 11.37 5.97 -9.71
CA HIS A 11 11.04 4.61 -9.34
C HIS A 11 10.35 4.53 -7.97
N LEU A 12 10.92 5.20 -6.97
CA LEU A 12 10.36 5.28 -5.62
C LEU A 12 8.95 5.88 -5.59
N ILE A 13 8.73 6.98 -6.31
CA ILE A 13 7.41 7.65 -6.41
C ILE A 13 6.38 6.69 -7.01
N VAL A 14 6.71 6.05 -8.14
CA VAL A 14 5.81 5.10 -8.82
C VAL A 14 5.52 3.90 -7.93
N GLN A 15 6.55 3.34 -7.28
CA GLN A 15 6.37 2.20 -6.40
C GLN A 15 5.43 2.54 -5.23
N HIS A 16 5.64 3.67 -4.56
CA HIS A 16 4.74 4.10 -3.50
C HIS A 16 3.30 4.31 -3.98
N LEU A 17 3.12 4.85 -5.19
CA LEU A 17 1.79 5.03 -5.76
C LEU A 17 1.07 3.68 -5.95
N LEU A 18 1.78 2.69 -6.50
CA LEU A 18 1.25 1.34 -6.69
C LEU A 18 0.94 0.66 -5.35
N ASP A 19 1.85 0.77 -4.37
CA ASP A 19 1.67 0.20 -3.04
C ASP A 19 0.52 0.92 -2.29
N SER A 20 0.33 2.22 -2.49
CA SER A 20 -0.82 2.98 -1.95
C SER A 20 -2.14 2.54 -2.56
N LEU A 21 -2.16 2.33 -3.88
CA LEU A 21 -3.32 1.79 -4.59
C LEU A 21 -3.68 0.39 -4.06
N GLN A 22 -2.68 -0.46 -3.86
CA GLN A 22 -2.88 -1.79 -3.29
C GLN A 22 -3.43 -1.72 -1.85
N LEU A 23 -2.95 -0.80 -1.01
CA LEU A 23 -3.51 -0.60 0.34
C LEU A 23 -5.00 -0.23 0.30
N ILE A 24 -5.37 0.78 -0.48
CA ILE A 24 -6.76 1.25 -0.58
C ILE A 24 -7.66 0.13 -1.13
N TRP A 25 -7.15 -0.60 -2.13
CA TRP A 25 -7.85 -1.77 -2.67
C TRP A 25 -8.04 -2.86 -1.61
N THR A 26 -7.00 -3.20 -0.84
CA THR A 26 -7.10 -4.19 0.24
C THR A 26 -8.08 -3.75 1.32
N MET A 27 -8.09 -2.47 1.70
CA MET A 27 -9.10 -1.90 2.60
C MET A 27 -10.52 -2.08 2.02
N SER A 28 -10.73 -1.81 0.73
CA SER A 28 -12.04 -2.00 0.09
C SER A 28 -12.52 -3.45 0.14
N LYS A 29 -11.58 -4.41 0.09
CA LYS A 29 -11.88 -5.83 0.22
C LYS A 29 -12.20 -6.20 1.67
N LEU A 30 -11.45 -5.67 2.63
CA LEU A 30 -11.72 -5.86 4.05
C LEU A 30 -13.13 -5.39 4.42
N CYS A 31 -13.70 -4.37 3.76
CA CYS A 31 -15.10 -3.97 3.95
C CYS A 31 -16.08 -5.15 3.81
N PHE A 32 -15.90 -6.05 2.84
CA PHE A 32 -16.79 -7.20 2.64
C PHE A 32 -16.72 -8.20 3.82
N TYR A 33 -15.54 -8.36 4.42
CA TYR A 33 -15.41 -9.16 5.64
C TYR A 33 -16.10 -8.47 6.81
N LEU A 34 -15.88 -7.17 6.98
CA LEU A 34 -16.48 -6.38 8.05
C LEU A 34 -18.01 -6.35 7.97
N GLU A 35 -18.59 -6.32 6.76
CA GLU A 35 -20.03 -6.47 6.52
C GLU A 35 -20.60 -7.82 7.01
N SER A 36 -19.78 -8.87 7.05
CA SER A 36 -20.18 -10.21 7.50
C SER A 36 -20.12 -10.39 9.02
N LEU A 37 -19.46 -9.47 9.73
CA LEU A 37 -19.36 -9.54 11.19
C LEU A 37 -20.72 -9.22 11.83
N PRO A 38 -21.01 -9.77 13.03
CA PRO A 38 -22.22 -9.46 13.76
C PRO A 38 -22.39 -7.95 13.94
N LYS A 39 -23.62 -7.45 13.81
CA LYS A 39 -23.92 -6.03 14.01
C LYS A 39 -23.48 -5.60 15.41
N GLN A 40 -22.76 -4.48 15.48
CA GLN A 40 -22.17 -3.98 16.71
C GLN A 40 -22.93 -2.72 17.15
N ASP A 41 -23.62 -2.79 18.28
CA ASP A 41 -24.29 -1.62 18.85
C ASP A 41 -23.25 -0.67 19.47
N GLY A 42 -23.36 0.62 19.15
CA GLY A 42 -22.52 1.68 19.74
C GLY A 42 -21.10 1.82 19.15
N VAL A 43 -20.77 1.10 18.08
CA VAL A 43 -19.51 1.28 17.33
C VAL A 43 -19.80 1.97 16.00
N ASP A 44 -18.98 2.96 15.61
CA ASP A 44 -19.03 3.53 14.26
C ASP A 44 -18.49 2.50 13.26
N VAL A 45 -19.40 1.76 12.64
CA VAL A 45 -19.09 0.65 11.74
C VAL A 45 -18.89 1.13 10.30
N ILE A 46 -18.11 0.37 9.55
CA ILE A 46 -17.97 0.57 8.11
C ILE A 46 -19.33 0.38 7.43
N ASN A 47 -19.65 1.30 6.53
CA ASN A 47 -20.88 1.27 5.74
C ASN A 47 -20.59 1.28 4.23
N ASN A 48 -21.65 1.14 3.42
CA ASN A 48 -21.53 1.12 1.96
C ASN A 48 -20.89 2.40 1.39
N LYS A 49 -21.13 3.56 2.00
CA LYS A 49 -20.53 4.82 1.54
C LYS A 49 -19.02 4.82 1.71
N ASP A 50 -18.51 4.29 2.82
CA ASP A 50 -17.06 4.17 3.06
C ASP A 50 -16.41 3.25 2.01
N LYS A 51 -17.06 2.13 1.69
CA LYS A 51 -16.62 1.18 0.65
C LYS A 51 -16.65 1.80 -0.75
N ASP A 52 -17.76 2.44 -1.13
CA ASP A 52 -17.91 3.09 -2.42
C ASP A 52 -16.86 4.20 -2.60
N GLN A 53 -16.53 4.93 -1.53
CA GLN A 53 -15.48 5.94 -1.54
C GLN A 53 -14.09 5.32 -1.77
N LEU A 54 -13.76 4.20 -1.14
CA LEU A 54 -12.49 3.49 -1.39
C LEU A 54 -12.39 2.99 -2.84
N LEU A 55 -13.48 2.43 -3.39
CA LEU A 55 -13.52 1.96 -4.77
C LEU A 55 -13.39 3.11 -5.77
N GLN A 56 -14.10 4.20 -5.54
CA GLN A 56 -13.98 5.42 -6.35
C GLN A 56 -12.54 5.94 -6.35
N TRP A 57 -11.88 5.95 -5.20
CA TRP A 57 -10.47 6.34 -5.12
C TRP A 57 -9.55 5.41 -5.90
N VAL A 58 -9.76 4.10 -5.86
CA VAL A 58 -8.98 3.14 -6.67
C VAL A 58 -9.17 3.43 -8.16
N ASP A 59 -10.39 3.64 -8.62
CA ASP A 59 -10.66 3.85 -10.03
C ASP A 59 -10.09 5.18 -10.53
N ASN A 60 -10.22 6.24 -9.72
CA ASN A 60 -9.53 7.51 -9.96
C ASN A 60 -8.01 7.34 -9.98
N PHE A 61 -7.46 6.46 -9.11
CA PHE A 61 -6.04 6.13 -9.10
C PHE A 61 -5.56 5.48 -10.39
N LYS A 62 -6.32 4.51 -10.90
CA LYS A 62 -5.98 3.84 -12.15
C LYS A 62 -6.02 4.81 -13.33
N LEU A 63 -7.07 5.62 -13.41
CA LEU A 63 -7.26 6.59 -14.49
C LEU A 63 -6.14 7.64 -14.53
N HIS A 64 -5.91 8.32 -13.41
CA HIS A 64 -4.88 9.36 -13.36
C HIS A 64 -3.45 8.79 -13.52
N LEU A 65 -3.17 7.56 -13.04
CA LEU A 65 -1.87 6.93 -13.27
C LEU A 65 -1.67 6.63 -14.76
N HIS A 66 -2.68 6.11 -15.44
CA HIS A 66 -2.65 5.84 -16.87
C HIS A 66 -2.35 7.13 -17.66
N ASP A 67 -3.03 8.22 -17.33
CA ASP A 67 -2.83 9.53 -17.98
C ASP A 67 -1.42 10.08 -17.72
N LYS A 68 -0.93 10.00 -16.48
CA LYS A 68 0.41 10.51 -16.12
C LYS A 68 1.56 9.70 -16.72
N VAL A 69 1.37 8.39 -16.88
CA VAL A 69 2.30 7.53 -17.64
C VAL A 69 2.33 7.95 -19.11
N ALA A 70 1.16 8.18 -19.72
CA ALA A 70 1.06 8.62 -21.12
C ALA A 70 1.73 9.99 -21.35
N GLU A 71 1.64 10.89 -20.36
CA GLU A 71 2.23 12.23 -20.41
C GLU A 71 3.72 12.27 -20.02
N SER A 72 4.33 11.17 -19.59
CA SER A 72 5.69 11.13 -19.01
C SER A 72 5.89 12.08 -17.82
N GLN A 73 4.83 12.35 -17.05
CA GLN A 73 4.81 13.29 -15.89
C GLN A 73 4.76 12.55 -14.55
N LEU A 74 5.58 11.51 -14.40
CA LEU A 74 5.62 10.69 -13.18
C LEU A 74 6.13 11.47 -11.96
N ASP A 75 6.92 12.52 -12.18
CA ASP A 75 7.38 13.49 -11.17
C ASP A 75 6.22 14.17 -10.43
N ARG A 76 5.08 14.35 -11.11
CA ARG A 76 3.88 14.99 -10.55
C ARG A 76 2.99 14.03 -9.75
N CYS A 77 3.35 12.75 -9.64
CA CYS A 77 2.56 11.74 -8.91
C CYS A 77 2.77 11.80 -7.38
N ARG A 78 3.60 12.72 -6.85
CA ARG A 78 3.84 12.86 -5.40
C ARG A 78 2.61 13.33 -4.61
N ASP A 79 1.74 14.09 -5.25
CA ASP A 79 0.57 14.74 -4.64
C ASP A 79 -0.72 13.96 -4.92
N PHE A 80 -0.59 12.73 -5.39
CA PHE A 80 -1.68 11.93 -5.92
C PHE A 80 -2.64 11.46 -4.83
N VAL A 81 -2.10 10.95 -3.71
CA VAL A 81 -2.86 11.03 -2.46
C VAL A 81 -2.79 12.50 -2.06
N ASP A 82 -3.87 13.24 -2.25
CA ASP A 82 -3.88 14.66 -1.97
C ASP A 82 -4.28 14.97 -0.52
N LYS A 83 -4.45 16.26 -0.21
CA LYS A 83 -4.85 16.73 1.13
C LYS A 83 -6.31 16.44 1.46
N THR A 84 -7.15 16.11 0.48
CA THR A 84 -8.58 15.81 0.66
C THR A 84 -8.84 14.33 0.82
N MET A 85 -8.06 13.49 0.13
CA MET A 85 -8.15 12.04 0.15
C MET A 85 -7.60 11.45 1.45
N LEU A 86 -6.43 11.93 1.91
CA LEU A 86 -5.77 11.38 3.09
C LEU A 86 -6.67 11.40 4.35
N PRO A 87 -7.34 12.51 4.72
CA PRO A 87 -8.26 12.52 5.86
C PRO A 87 -9.40 11.50 5.74
N GLY A 88 -9.92 11.31 4.52
CA GLY A 88 -10.97 10.32 4.26
C GLY A 88 -10.47 8.88 4.47
N ILE A 89 -9.27 8.55 3.95
CA ILE A 89 -8.68 7.22 4.18
C ILE A 89 -8.42 7.00 5.68
N CYS A 90 -7.90 8.00 6.40
CA CYS A 90 -7.71 7.92 7.86
C CYS A 90 -9.01 7.62 8.59
N ALA A 91 -10.09 8.36 8.28
CA ALA A 91 -11.39 8.16 8.92
C ALA A 91 -11.94 6.75 8.68
N ILE A 92 -11.83 6.24 7.45
CA ILE A 92 -12.26 4.87 7.12
C ILE A 92 -11.40 3.83 7.84
N LYS A 93 -10.07 4.03 7.89
CA LYS A 93 -9.15 3.15 8.63
C LYS A 93 -9.49 3.12 10.13
N ASP A 94 -9.86 4.24 10.73
CA ASP A 94 -10.20 4.30 12.15
C ASP A 94 -11.51 3.56 12.45
N LYS A 95 -12.52 3.68 11.60
CA LYS A 95 -13.75 2.87 11.67
C LYS A 95 -13.47 1.37 11.53
N MET A 96 -12.68 0.98 10.51
CA MET A 96 -12.26 -0.42 10.33
C MET A 96 -11.57 -0.94 11.58
N GLN A 97 -10.64 -0.17 12.14
CA GLN A 97 -9.90 -0.55 13.33
C GLN A 97 -10.82 -0.71 14.54
N ALA A 98 -11.75 0.23 14.78
CA ALA A 98 -12.70 0.16 15.87
C ALA A 98 -13.59 -1.09 15.76
N GLN A 99 -14.11 -1.37 14.56
CA GLN A 99 -14.96 -2.52 14.30
C GLN A 99 -14.20 -3.85 14.48
N LEU A 100 -12.95 -3.93 13.99
CA LEU A 100 -12.08 -5.10 14.18
C LEU A 100 -11.72 -5.31 15.66
N GLN A 101 -11.40 -4.23 16.38
CA GLN A 101 -11.10 -4.28 17.82
C GLN A 101 -12.28 -4.83 18.61
N HIS A 102 -13.49 -4.36 18.31
CA HIS A 102 -14.71 -4.85 18.95
C HIS A 102 -14.95 -6.34 18.64
N SER A 103 -14.71 -6.78 17.41
CA SER A 103 -14.77 -8.20 17.02
C SER A 103 -13.58 -9.04 17.50
N LYS A 104 -12.64 -8.46 18.28
CA LYS A 104 -11.43 -9.13 18.78
C LYS A 104 -10.52 -9.69 17.68
N GLU A 105 -10.54 -9.06 16.51
CA GLU A 105 -9.70 -9.39 15.35
C GLU A 105 -8.29 -8.80 15.48
N ILE A 106 -7.58 -9.14 16.56
CA ILE A 106 -6.32 -8.50 16.94
C ILE A 106 -5.26 -8.58 15.84
N ILE A 107 -5.20 -9.69 15.11
CA ILE A 107 -4.27 -9.87 13.98
C ILE A 107 -4.55 -8.83 12.89
N LEU A 108 -5.81 -8.64 12.51
CA LEU A 108 -6.19 -7.67 11.48
C LEU A 108 -5.98 -6.22 11.94
N VAL A 109 -6.26 -5.91 13.20
CA VAL A 109 -5.98 -4.59 13.80
C VAL A 109 -4.50 -4.24 13.67
N ASN A 110 -3.62 -5.18 14.03
CA ASN A 110 -2.17 -4.98 13.98
C ASN A 110 -1.68 -4.86 12.54
N GLN A 111 -2.19 -5.70 11.62
CA GLN A 111 -1.81 -5.64 10.21
C GLN A 111 -2.27 -4.35 9.54
N LEU A 112 -3.51 -3.93 9.77
CA LEU A 112 -4.03 -2.65 9.27
C LEU A 112 -3.20 -1.48 9.79
N SER A 113 -2.91 -1.44 11.10
CA SER A 113 -2.12 -0.36 11.71
C SER A 113 -0.70 -0.31 11.16
N ASN A 114 -0.01 -1.45 11.06
CA ASN A 114 1.35 -1.52 10.54
C ASN A 114 1.42 -1.10 9.07
N CYS A 115 0.49 -1.57 8.24
CA CYS A 115 0.42 -1.18 6.83
C CYS A 115 0.08 0.31 6.68
N PHE A 116 -0.82 0.84 7.50
CA PHE A 116 -1.19 2.25 7.46
C PHE A 116 -0.04 3.16 7.90
N ASN A 117 0.71 2.78 8.93
CA ASN A 117 1.90 3.52 9.35
C ASN A 117 2.94 3.58 8.22
N GLY A 118 3.24 2.43 7.58
CA GLY A 118 4.15 2.39 6.43
C GLY A 118 3.70 3.29 5.27
N PHE A 119 2.39 3.32 5.01
CA PHE A 119 1.79 4.23 4.02
C PHE A 119 2.02 5.70 4.36
N ILE A 120 1.72 6.12 5.60
CA ILE A 120 1.90 7.51 6.05
C ILE A 120 3.38 7.91 5.97
N HIS A 121 4.29 7.08 6.46
CA HIS A 121 5.72 7.38 6.44
C HIS A 121 6.25 7.53 5.02
N THR A 122 5.88 6.62 4.12
CA THR A 122 6.33 6.67 2.72
C THR A 122 5.75 7.89 1.99
N LEU A 123 4.48 8.23 2.24
CA LEU A 123 3.83 9.42 1.68
C LEU A 123 4.47 10.72 2.16
N GLN A 124 4.74 10.83 3.47
CA GLN A 124 5.39 12.00 4.05
C GLN A 124 6.81 12.19 3.52
N PHE A 125 7.55 11.10 3.32
CA PHE A 125 8.88 11.16 2.74
C PHE A 125 8.82 11.69 1.31
N ILE A 126 8.02 11.07 0.43
CA ILE A 126 7.92 11.48 -0.98
C ILE A 126 7.52 12.94 -1.15
N ARG A 127 6.62 13.46 -0.32
CA ARG A 127 6.22 14.88 -0.34
C ARG A 127 7.34 15.84 0.08
N LYS A 128 8.30 15.37 0.88
CA LYS A 128 9.45 16.18 1.34
C LYS A 128 10.63 16.14 0.38
N LEU A 129 10.64 15.23 -0.60
CA LEU A 129 11.76 15.09 -1.53
C LEU A 129 11.83 16.31 -2.47
N PRO A 130 12.98 16.99 -2.56
CA PRO A 130 13.14 18.10 -3.48
C PRO A 130 13.20 17.58 -4.92
N ILE A 131 12.19 17.92 -5.71
CA ILE A 131 12.20 17.72 -7.16
C ILE A 131 12.73 19.03 -7.76
N GLY A 132 13.82 18.95 -8.52
CA GLY A 132 14.53 20.13 -9.03
C GLY A 132 13.59 21.21 -9.59
N ASN A 133 13.86 22.46 -9.21
CA ASN A 133 13.27 23.75 -9.63
C ASN A 133 12.30 24.47 -8.66
N SER A 134 12.08 24.02 -7.43
CA SER A 134 11.40 24.87 -6.42
C SER A 134 12.40 25.69 -5.60
N GLN A 135 12.23 27.02 -5.61
CA GLN A 135 13.10 28.12 -5.14
C GLN A 135 13.56 28.15 -3.67
N ALA A 136 13.66 27.01 -3.00
CA ALA A 136 14.24 26.91 -1.66
C ALA A 136 14.88 25.53 -1.44
N SER A 137 15.74 25.10 -2.36
CA SER A 137 16.53 23.89 -2.19
C SER A 137 17.77 24.20 -1.35
N TYR A 138 17.72 23.89 -0.06
CA TYR A 138 18.95 23.44 0.61
C TYR A 138 19.48 22.30 -0.25
N GLU A 139 20.61 22.51 -0.92
CA GLU A 139 21.26 21.47 -1.71
C GLU A 139 21.70 20.38 -0.74
N ILE A 140 20.87 19.35 -0.59
CA ILE A 140 21.25 18.13 0.11
C ILE A 140 22.49 17.60 -0.64
N PRO A 141 23.65 17.47 0.00
CA PRO A 141 24.85 16.91 -0.62
C PRO A 141 24.56 15.55 -1.25
N SER A 142 25.17 15.24 -2.39
CA SER A 142 24.88 14.03 -3.15
C SER A 142 25.00 12.74 -2.33
N GLU A 143 25.95 12.68 -1.39
CA GLU A 143 26.11 11.52 -0.51
C GLU A 143 24.96 11.36 0.49
N GLN A 144 24.41 12.45 1.03
CA GLN A 144 23.22 12.40 1.88
C GLN A 144 21.98 11.97 1.07
N TRP A 145 21.92 12.38 -0.21
CA TRP A 145 20.85 11.95 -1.11
C TRP A 145 20.86 10.44 -1.35
N LYS A 146 22.03 9.84 -1.59
CA LYS A 146 22.12 8.38 -1.78
C LYS A 146 21.66 7.61 -0.54
N VAL A 147 22.08 8.05 0.65
CA VAL A 147 21.68 7.42 1.92
C VAL A 147 20.16 7.52 2.11
N LEU A 148 19.57 8.70 1.88
CA LEU A 148 18.12 8.89 2.00
C LEU A 148 17.33 8.01 1.01
N LEU A 149 17.78 7.88 -0.23
CA LEU A 149 17.14 7.00 -1.22
C LEU A 149 17.23 5.53 -0.80
N GLN A 150 18.38 5.09 -0.30
CA GLN A 150 18.59 3.70 0.15
C GLN A 150 17.75 3.35 1.38
N GLU A 151 17.73 4.22 2.40
CA GLU A 151 16.89 4.03 3.59
C GLU A 151 15.41 3.95 3.20
N GLN A 152 15.00 4.78 2.24
CA GLN A 152 13.63 4.77 1.74
C GLN A 152 13.30 3.49 0.97
N ASP A 153 14.18 3.02 0.08
CA ASP A 153 13.99 1.77 -0.64
C ASP A 153 13.80 0.60 0.32
N GLN A 154 14.58 0.57 1.42
CA GLN A 154 14.47 -0.45 2.44
C GLN A 154 13.17 -0.36 3.24
N MET A 155 12.78 0.85 3.67
CA MET A 155 11.52 1.07 4.38
C MET A 155 10.31 0.71 3.50
N ASN A 156 10.33 1.11 2.22
CA ASN A 156 9.29 0.82 1.25
C ASN A 156 9.18 -0.69 0.98
N SER A 157 10.32 -1.39 0.87
CA SER A 157 10.35 -2.85 0.71
C SER A 157 9.75 -3.57 1.92
N ASN A 158 10.07 -3.13 3.14
CA ASN A 158 9.51 -3.68 4.36
C ASN A 158 7.99 -3.43 4.46
N TRP A 159 7.56 -2.21 4.15
CA TRP A 159 6.14 -1.85 4.11
C TRP A 159 5.39 -2.72 3.08
N LYS A 160 5.92 -2.85 1.87
CA LYS A 160 5.36 -3.69 0.80
C LYS A 160 5.21 -5.14 1.21
N LEU A 161 6.18 -5.70 1.94
CA LEU A 161 6.07 -7.06 2.47
C LEU A 161 4.89 -7.19 3.45
N GLN A 162 4.69 -6.21 4.33
CA GLN A 162 3.54 -6.22 5.25
C GLN A 162 2.22 -6.04 4.49
N LEU A 163 2.18 -5.13 3.51
CA LEU A 163 1.03 -4.89 2.67
C LEU A 163 0.61 -6.15 1.90
N ASN A 164 1.57 -6.90 1.38
CA ASN A 164 1.33 -8.17 0.71
C ASN A 164 0.75 -9.23 1.66
N LYS A 165 1.27 -9.33 2.90
CA LYS A 165 0.70 -10.22 3.93
C LYS A 165 -0.73 -9.84 4.28
N PHE A 166 -0.99 -8.55 4.49
CA PHE A 166 -2.31 -8.03 4.80
C PHE A 166 -3.31 -8.26 3.66
N SER A 167 -2.85 -8.06 2.43
CA SER A 167 -3.59 -8.35 1.19
C SER A 167 -4.02 -9.81 1.12
N LEU A 168 -3.08 -10.74 1.32
CA LEU A 168 -3.34 -12.18 1.31
C LEU A 168 -4.34 -12.58 2.41
N LEU A 169 -4.16 -12.07 3.63
CA LEU A 169 -5.07 -12.34 4.75
C LEU A 169 -6.49 -11.84 4.46
N SER A 170 -6.62 -10.60 3.98
CA SER A 170 -7.92 -10.02 3.62
C SER A 170 -8.61 -10.80 2.51
N ALA A 171 -7.84 -11.31 1.54
CA ALA A 171 -8.36 -12.15 0.48
C ALA A 171 -8.79 -13.54 0.98
N GLN A 172 -8.10 -14.14 1.94
CA GLN A 172 -8.55 -15.42 2.52
C GLN A 172 -9.89 -15.26 3.25
N LEU A 173 -10.08 -14.14 3.95
CA LEU A 173 -11.30 -13.85 4.71
C LEU A 173 -12.53 -13.60 3.86
N VAL A 174 -12.36 -13.10 2.64
CA VAL A 174 -13.48 -12.78 1.75
C VAL A 174 -13.76 -13.94 0.76
N ALA A 175 -12.81 -14.86 0.52
CA ALA A 175 -12.98 -16.01 -0.39
C ALA A 175 -13.95 -17.07 0.13
N SER A 176 -14.27 -17.01 1.42
CA SER A 176 -15.35 -17.76 2.06
C SER A 176 -16.75 -17.28 1.66
N ASN A 177 -16.89 -16.09 1.03
CA ASN A 177 -18.14 -15.54 0.51
C ASN A 177 -18.22 -15.68 -1.03
N GLY A 178 -19.19 -16.46 -1.53
CA GLY A 178 -19.24 -16.94 -2.92
C GLY A 178 -19.22 -15.90 -4.03
N ALA A 179 -19.69 -14.67 -3.80
CA ALA A 179 -19.69 -13.58 -4.79
C ALA A 179 -18.31 -12.94 -5.03
N ALA A 180 -17.35 -13.14 -4.14
CA ALA A 180 -16.03 -12.51 -4.24
C ALA A 180 -14.98 -13.39 -4.94
N LYS A 181 -15.28 -14.68 -5.16
CA LYS A 181 -14.31 -15.72 -5.52
C LYS A 181 -13.53 -15.48 -6.83
N GLU A 182 -14.16 -14.86 -7.83
CA GLU A 182 -13.58 -14.69 -9.18
C GLU A 182 -12.61 -13.50 -9.28
N GLN A 183 -12.99 -12.34 -8.72
CA GLN A 183 -12.06 -11.20 -8.53
C GLN A 183 -10.90 -11.55 -7.59
N MET A 184 -11.12 -12.50 -6.68
CA MET A 184 -10.12 -12.96 -5.73
C MET A 184 -9.11 -13.92 -6.31
N SER A 185 -9.47 -14.78 -7.26
CA SER A 185 -8.49 -15.64 -7.94
C SER A 185 -7.43 -14.79 -8.64
N GLN A 186 -7.86 -13.75 -9.38
CA GLN A 186 -6.94 -12.84 -10.07
C GLN A 186 -6.05 -12.05 -9.11
N PHE A 187 -6.62 -11.58 -7.99
CA PHE A 187 -5.85 -10.90 -6.94
C PHE A 187 -4.89 -11.85 -6.21
N TYR A 188 -5.34 -13.04 -5.84
CA TYR A 188 -4.53 -14.05 -5.16
C TYR A 188 -3.37 -14.49 -6.05
N ASP A 189 -3.61 -14.75 -7.34
CA ASP A 189 -2.56 -15.11 -8.30
C ASP A 189 -1.57 -13.96 -8.48
N HIS A 190 -2.05 -12.71 -8.55
CA HIS A 190 -1.20 -11.53 -8.65
C HIS A 190 -0.34 -11.32 -7.39
N VAL A 191 -0.94 -11.36 -6.19
CA VAL A 191 -0.25 -11.16 -4.91
C VAL A 191 0.68 -12.32 -4.60
N TYR A 192 0.25 -13.56 -4.78
CA TYR A 192 1.08 -14.75 -4.55
C TYR A 192 2.30 -14.78 -5.47
N LYS A 193 2.13 -14.43 -6.75
CA LYS A 193 3.25 -14.26 -7.70
C LYS A 193 4.21 -13.17 -7.23
N LYS A 194 3.69 -12.02 -6.79
CA LYS A 194 4.52 -10.91 -6.25
C LYS A 194 5.24 -11.26 -4.95
N CYS A 195 4.60 -11.98 -4.03
CA CYS A 195 5.23 -12.45 -2.79
C CYS A 195 6.39 -13.41 -3.05
N LYS A 196 6.23 -14.33 -4.03
CA LYS A 196 7.32 -15.23 -4.42
C LYS A 196 8.50 -14.49 -5.03
N GLU A 197 8.25 -13.52 -5.91
CA GLU A 197 9.31 -12.70 -6.53
C GLU A 197 10.14 -11.92 -5.49
N VAL A 198 9.51 -11.46 -4.39
CA VAL A 198 10.18 -10.71 -3.32
C VAL A 198 10.88 -11.64 -2.32
N GLY A 199 10.27 -12.79 -2.00
CA GLY A 199 10.85 -13.79 -1.09
C GLY A 199 12.04 -14.56 -1.67
N SER A 200 12.18 -14.63 -2.99
CA SER A 200 13.33 -15.25 -3.67
C SER A 200 14.56 -14.34 -3.83
N ASN A 201 14.44 -13.05 -3.50
CA ASN A 201 15.54 -12.08 -3.55
C ASN A 201 16.21 -11.86 -2.19
N GLN A 202 15.76 -12.54 -1.14
CA GLN A 202 16.58 -12.79 0.04
C GLN A 202 17.31 -14.09 -0.20
N GLU A 203 18.59 -14.00 -0.57
CA GLU A 203 19.50 -15.14 -0.61
C GLU A 203 19.35 -15.94 0.69
N ASP A 204 19.07 -17.23 0.51
CA ASP A 204 19.21 -18.25 1.53
C ASP A 204 20.68 -18.70 1.43
N PRO A 205 21.61 -18.21 2.27
CA PRO A 205 22.93 -18.81 2.32
C PRO A 205 22.75 -20.13 3.07
N GLU A 206 23.09 -21.22 2.40
CA GLU A 206 23.09 -22.60 2.91
C GLU A 206 21.75 -23.34 2.81
N ARG A 207 21.51 -23.88 1.62
CA ARG A 207 20.72 -25.09 1.44
C ARG A 207 21.67 -26.29 1.38
N PRO A 208 21.96 -27.03 2.48
CA PRO A 208 22.52 -28.35 2.34
C PRO A 208 21.38 -29.30 1.96
N GLU A 209 21.46 -29.72 0.70
CA GLU A 209 21.15 -31.05 0.16
C GLU A 209 19.97 -31.84 0.74
N ARG A 210 19.02 -32.09 -0.18
CA ARG A 210 18.28 -33.34 -0.38
C ARG A 210 18.42 -34.40 0.72
N LEU A 211 17.32 -34.70 1.39
CA LEU A 211 16.97 -36.09 1.68
C LEU A 211 15.56 -36.38 1.18
N ILE A 212 15.53 -37.18 0.13
CA ILE A 212 14.40 -37.94 -0.40
C ILE A 212 14.37 -39.24 0.43
N PHE A 213 13.22 -39.53 1.06
CA PHE A 213 12.83 -40.75 1.80
C PHE A 213 13.76 -41.27 2.91
#